data_AF-A0A225UZB9-F1
#
_entry.id   AF-A0A225UZB9-F1
#
_cell.length_a   1.000
_cell.length_b   1.000
_cell.length_c   1.000
_cell.angle_alpha   90.00
_cell.angle_beta   90.00
_cell.angle_gamma   90.00
#
_symmetry.space_group_name_H-M   'P 1'
#
loop_
_entity.id
_entity.type
_entity.pdbx_description
1 polymer ?
#
loop_
_entity_poly.entity_id
_entity_poly.type
_entity_poly.pdbx_seq_one_letter_code
_entity_poly.pdbx_strand_id
1 'polypeptide(L)'
;MVKFFCAIVGVAGSSYPVNIDENETVGDLKKAIRDDNSATITCDARELQLFLAKKGDAWMNKEYVASVTLDKERHAKIEDENGRPQPLEHMNETADVVDYFGERFKRKRGEIHVLVVVPEPAQPQTGLWLVSGSIEDALNTKGILSRVYCLAMSRLGYYDPAHRTQNKNAAFWYEDKKLCIHILFKPAESVKIL
;
A
#
# COMPACT_ATOMS: atom_id res chain seq x y z
N MET A 1 -24.07 2.58 -23.01
CA MET A 1 -23.75 3.15 -21.68
C MET A 1 -24.41 2.37 -20.55
N VAL A 2 -23.58 1.68 -19.77
CA VAL A 2 -23.91 0.82 -18.63
C VAL A 2 -23.41 1.47 -17.34
N LYS A 3 -24.10 1.20 -16.23
CA LYS A 3 -23.75 1.74 -14.90
C LYS A 3 -23.36 0.62 -13.95
N PHE A 4 -22.12 0.66 -13.49
CA PHE A 4 -21.57 -0.25 -12.49
C PHE A 4 -21.49 0.40 -11.12
N PHE A 5 -21.35 -0.44 -10.11
CA PHE A 5 -20.94 -0.02 -8.77
C PHE A 5 -19.62 -0.69 -8.46
N CYS A 6 -18.63 0.13 -8.16
CA CYS A 6 -17.28 -0.26 -7.84
C CYS A 6 -17.08 -0.09 -6.33
N ALA A 7 -16.27 -0.93 -5.70
CA ALA A 7 -15.84 -0.74 -4.32
C ALA A 7 -14.34 -0.99 -4.18
N ILE A 8 -13.65 -0.15 -3.40
CA ILE A 8 -12.22 -0.30 -3.15
C ILE A 8 -12.02 -1.30 -2.01
N VAL A 9 -11.26 -2.36 -2.29
CA VAL A 9 -10.95 -3.39 -1.29
C VAL A 9 -10.13 -2.78 -0.15
N GLY A 10 -10.52 -3.07 1.10
CA GLY A 10 -9.84 -2.55 2.28
C GLY A 10 -10.22 -1.12 2.69
N VAL A 11 -11.06 -0.41 1.92
CA VAL A 11 -11.54 0.93 2.27
C VAL A 11 -13.05 0.87 2.58
N ALA A 12 -13.40 1.04 3.84
CA ALA A 12 -14.80 1.00 4.27
C ALA A 12 -15.62 2.13 3.62
N GLY A 13 -16.80 1.81 3.09
CA GLY A 13 -17.70 2.81 2.52
C GLY A 13 -17.29 3.38 1.16
N SER A 14 -16.31 2.78 0.49
CA SER A 14 -15.72 3.23 -0.78
C SER A 14 -16.54 2.88 -2.03
N SER A 15 -17.82 2.55 -1.91
CA SER A 15 -18.61 2.13 -3.06
C SER A 15 -19.12 3.34 -3.84
N TYR A 16 -18.85 3.41 -5.14
CA TYR A 16 -19.30 4.51 -6.00
C TYR A 16 -19.77 4.00 -7.38
N PRO A 17 -20.69 4.73 -8.03
CA PRO A 17 -21.11 4.39 -9.37
C PRO A 17 -20.07 4.81 -10.41
N VAL A 18 -19.92 4.02 -11.46
CA VAL A 18 -19.13 4.36 -12.66
C VAL A 18 -19.98 4.08 -13.89
N ASN A 19 -19.92 4.96 -14.90
CA ASN A 19 -20.60 4.76 -16.16
C ASN A 19 -19.59 4.57 -17.30
N ILE A 20 -19.84 3.59 -18.17
CA ILE A 20 -18.99 3.29 -19.33
C ILE A 20 -19.84 2.71 -20.46
N ASP A 21 -19.37 2.72 -21.70
CA ASP A 21 -20.04 1.96 -22.76
C ASP A 21 -19.78 0.45 -22.62
N GLU A 22 -20.70 -0.38 -23.12
CA GLU A 22 -20.61 -1.84 -22.95
C GLU A 22 -19.56 -2.48 -23.84
N ASN A 23 -19.25 -1.82 -24.97
CA ASN A 23 -18.25 -2.26 -25.94
C ASN A 23 -16.83 -1.73 -25.64
N GLU A 24 -16.66 -1.05 -24.50
CA GLU A 24 -15.36 -0.55 -24.06
C GLU A 24 -14.59 -1.66 -23.35
N THR A 25 -13.27 -1.49 -23.27
CA THR A 25 -12.40 -2.48 -22.64
C THR A 25 -12.38 -2.34 -21.13
N VAL A 26 -11.89 -3.37 -20.44
CA VAL A 26 -11.57 -3.28 -19.01
C VAL A 26 -10.50 -2.21 -18.74
N GLY A 27 -9.59 -1.94 -19.69
CA GLY A 27 -8.64 -0.83 -19.62
C GLY A 27 -9.33 0.54 -19.54
N ASP A 28 -10.37 0.75 -20.36
CA ASP A 28 -11.19 1.96 -20.32
C ASP A 28 -11.99 2.04 -19.01
N LEU A 29 -12.45 0.90 -18.49
CA LEU A 29 -13.08 0.82 -17.17
C LEU A 29 -12.13 1.25 -16.05
N LYS A 30 -10.86 0.82 -16.07
CA LYS A 30 -9.85 1.28 -15.10
C LYS A 30 -9.69 2.80 -15.13
N LYS A 31 -9.68 3.38 -16.33
CA LYS A 31 -9.58 4.84 -16.52
C LYS A 31 -10.80 5.57 -15.95
N ALA A 32 -12.01 5.11 -16.27
CA ALA A 32 -13.25 5.69 -15.76
C ALA A 32 -13.33 5.63 -14.22
N ILE A 33 -12.96 4.48 -13.63
CA ILE A 33 -12.88 4.27 -12.18
C ILE A 33 -11.94 5.28 -11.52
N ARG A 34 -10.73 5.46 -12.08
CA ARG A 34 -9.75 6.41 -11.58
C ARG A 34 -10.27 7.84 -11.68
N ASP A 35 -10.81 8.24 -12.83
CA ASP A 35 -11.20 9.62 -13.08
C ASP A 35 -12.36 10.05 -12.17
N ASP A 36 -13.33 9.15 -11.94
CA ASP A 36 -14.46 9.37 -11.02
C ASP A 36 -14.07 9.41 -9.53
N ASN A 37 -12.89 8.88 -9.15
CA ASN A 37 -12.42 8.84 -7.76
C ASN A 37 -10.94 9.23 -7.61
N SER A 38 -10.50 10.22 -8.38
CA SER A 38 -9.10 10.66 -8.46
C SER A 38 -8.52 11.22 -7.14
N ALA A 39 -9.38 11.66 -6.22
CA ALA A 39 -8.97 12.08 -4.89
C ALA A 39 -8.51 10.90 -4.01
N THR A 40 -9.08 9.72 -4.21
CA THR A 40 -8.74 8.49 -3.46
C THR A 40 -7.73 7.63 -4.22
N ILE A 41 -7.87 7.57 -5.55
CA ILE A 41 -7.03 6.76 -6.43
C ILE A 41 -6.00 7.68 -7.10
N THR A 42 -4.81 7.75 -6.50
CA THR A 42 -3.73 8.64 -6.96
C THR A 42 -2.75 7.98 -7.94
N CYS A 43 -2.77 6.65 -8.05
CA CYS A 43 -1.93 5.89 -8.99
C CYS A 43 -2.41 6.00 -10.44
N ASP A 44 -1.59 5.50 -11.38
CA ASP A 44 -1.99 5.37 -12.78
C ASP A 44 -3.11 4.32 -12.92
N ALA A 45 -4.06 4.55 -13.83
CA ALA A 45 -5.18 3.62 -14.05
C ALA A 45 -4.72 2.19 -14.40
N ARG A 46 -3.60 2.05 -15.13
CA ARG A 46 -3.00 0.75 -15.48
C ARG A 46 -2.55 -0.07 -14.27
N GLU A 47 -2.27 0.58 -13.14
CA GLU A 47 -1.80 -0.09 -11.93
C GLU A 47 -2.95 -0.67 -11.10
N LEU A 48 -4.19 -0.26 -11.37
CA LEU A 48 -5.36 -0.83 -10.72
C LEU A 48 -5.55 -2.28 -11.14
N GLN A 49 -5.90 -3.14 -10.20
CA GLN A 49 -6.40 -4.49 -10.51
C GLN A 49 -7.91 -4.53 -10.27
N LEU A 50 -8.64 -5.10 -11.23
CA LEU A 50 -10.09 -5.20 -11.16
C LEU A 50 -10.50 -6.68 -11.03
N PHE A 51 -11.44 -6.94 -10.13
CA PHE A 51 -11.99 -8.28 -9.93
C PHE A 51 -13.51 -8.24 -9.97
N LEU A 52 -14.14 -9.32 -10.42
CA LEU A 52 -15.59 -9.46 -10.32
C LEU A 52 -16.00 -9.61 -8.87
N ALA A 53 -16.96 -8.78 -8.46
CA ALA A 53 -17.58 -8.86 -7.15
C ALA A 53 -18.66 -9.96 -7.12
N LYS A 54 -18.32 -11.17 -7.57
CA LYS A 54 -19.20 -12.34 -7.60
C LYS A 54 -18.72 -13.44 -6.67
N LYS A 55 -19.67 -14.09 -6.00
CA LYS A 55 -19.47 -15.39 -5.35
C LYS A 55 -20.36 -16.41 -6.06
N GLY A 56 -19.76 -17.24 -6.92
CA GLY A 56 -20.53 -18.05 -7.88
C GLY A 56 -21.30 -17.13 -8.83
N ASP A 57 -22.61 -17.29 -8.91
CA ASP A 57 -23.48 -16.48 -9.78
C ASP A 57 -24.04 -15.22 -9.11
N ALA A 58 -23.79 -15.02 -7.81
CA ALA A 58 -24.37 -13.92 -7.03
C ALA A 58 -23.42 -12.73 -6.88
N TRP A 59 -23.92 -11.52 -7.14
CA TRP A 59 -23.20 -10.27 -6.89
C TRP A 59 -23.11 -9.98 -5.39
N MET A 60 -21.99 -9.38 -4.96
CA MET A 60 -21.77 -8.97 -3.59
C MET A 60 -22.57 -7.71 -3.24
N ASN A 61 -22.89 -7.55 -1.95
CA ASN A 61 -23.34 -6.27 -1.40
C ASN A 61 -22.19 -5.60 -0.64
N LYS A 62 -22.45 -4.42 -0.09
CA LYS A 62 -21.45 -3.63 0.64
C LYS A 62 -20.87 -4.38 1.84
N GLU A 63 -21.68 -5.19 2.53
CA GLU A 63 -21.27 -5.96 3.70
C GLU A 63 -20.29 -7.07 3.32
N TYR A 64 -20.55 -7.78 2.22
CA TYR A 64 -19.69 -8.86 1.73
C TYR A 64 -18.34 -8.39 1.20
N VAL A 65 -18.26 -7.15 0.68
CA VAL A 65 -16.97 -6.57 0.25
C VAL A 65 -15.96 -6.51 1.41
N ALA A 66 -16.44 -6.32 2.65
CA ALA A 66 -15.56 -6.29 3.83
C ALA A 66 -14.91 -7.65 4.15
N SER A 67 -15.47 -8.75 3.64
CA SER A 67 -14.92 -10.11 3.80
C SER A 67 -13.86 -10.45 2.74
N VAL A 68 -13.65 -9.58 1.75
CA VAL A 68 -12.63 -9.78 0.72
C VAL A 68 -11.24 -9.57 1.34
N THR A 69 -10.38 -10.55 1.17
CA THR A 69 -8.97 -10.49 1.56
C THR A 69 -8.09 -10.47 0.32
N LEU A 70 -6.87 -9.93 0.45
CA LEU A 70 -5.86 -9.93 -0.60
C LEU A 70 -4.73 -10.86 -0.20
N ASP A 71 -4.20 -11.64 -1.14
CA ASP A 71 -2.97 -12.40 -0.90
C ASP A 71 -1.70 -11.55 -1.09
N LYS A 72 -0.52 -12.19 -1.00
CA LYS A 72 0.78 -11.51 -1.16
C LYS A 72 0.96 -10.85 -2.53
N GLU A 73 0.29 -11.39 -3.56
CA GLU A 73 0.30 -10.89 -4.93
C GLU A 73 -0.89 -9.94 -5.20
N ARG A 74 -1.66 -9.65 -4.15
CA ARG A 74 -2.87 -8.82 -4.16
C ARG A 74 -4.02 -9.38 -4.98
N HIS A 75 -4.06 -10.70 -5.18
CA HIS A 75 -5.24 -11.36 -5.72
C HIS A 75 -6.36 -11.38 -4.69
N ALA A 76 -7.54 -10.92 -5.10
CA ALA A 76 -8.71 -10.87 -4.24
C ALA A 76 -9.29 -12.27 -3.99
N LYS A 77 -9.57 -12.57 -2.72
CA LYS A 77 -10.07 -13.87 -2.25
C LYS A 77 -11.20 -13.69 -1.25
N ILE A 78 -12.07 -14.68 -1.21
CA ILE A 78 -13.14 -14.81 -0.21
C ILE A 78 -13.12 -16.19 0.40
N GLU A 79 -13.47 -16.31 1.67
CA GLU A 79 -13.62 -17.63 2.28
C GLU A 79 -14.96 -18.26 1.91
N ASP A 80 -14.92 -19.57 1.60
CA ASP A 80 -16.12 -20.38 1.47
C ASP A 80 -16.68 -20.79 2.84
N GLU A 81 -17.78 -21.54 2.84
CA GLU A 81 -18.45 -22.01 4.07
C GLU A 81 -17.55 -22.88 4.97
N ASN A 82 -16.48 -23.44 4.40
CA ASN A 82 -15.51 -24.29 5.09
C ASN A 82 -14.24 -23.50 5.48
N GLY A 83 -14.23 -22.18 5.32
CA GLY A 83 -13.07 -21.32 5.59
C GLY A 83 -11.95 -21.45 4.56
N ARG A 84 -12.21 -22.03 3.38
CA ARG A 84 -11.18 -22.15 2.33
C ARG A 84 -11.18 -20.90 1.46
N PRO A 85 -10.00 -20.32 1.17
CA PRO A 85 -9.91 -19.14 0.32
C PRO A 85 -10.20 -19.51 -1.14
N GLN A 86 -11.21 -18.86 -1.71
CA GLN A 86 -11.59 -18.96 -3.12
C GLN A 86 -11.15 -17.68 -3.85
N PRO A 87 -10.40 -17.80 -4.96
CA PRO A 87 -10.01 -16.64 -5.75
C PRO A 87 -11.22 -16.01 -6.43
N LEU A 88 -11.23 -14.68 -6.49
CA LEU A 88 -12.15 -13.93 -7.32
C LEU A 88 -11.60 -13.79 -8.73
N GLU A 89 -12.51 -13.72 -9.70
CA GLU A 89 -12.14 -13.62 -11.11
C GLU A 89 -11.50 -12.27 -11.41
N HIS A 90 -10.26 -12.30 -11.87
CA HIS A 90 -9.52 -11.12 -12.32
C HIS A 90 -9.98 -10.70 -13.71
N MET A 91 -10.20 -9.40 -13.92
CA MET A 91 -10.63 -8.85 -15.19
C MET A 91 -9.42 -8.50 -16.06
N ASN A 92 -9.34 -9.09 -17.26
CA ASN A 92 -8.28 -8.84 -18.23
C ASN A 92 -8.50 -7.48 -18.88
N GLU A 93 -7.48 -6.62 -18.85
CA GLU A 93 -7.47 -5.26 -19.40
C GLU A 93 -7.89 -5.17 -20.86
N THR A 94 -7.53 -6.18 -21.66
CA THR A 94 -7.81 -6.19 -23.10
C THR A 94 -9.14 -6.82 -23.46
N ALA A 95 -9.87 -7.38 -22.49
CA ALA A 95 -11.19 -7.95 -22.73
C ALA A 95 -12.26 -6.86 -22.70
N ASP A 96 -13.35 -7.11 -23.39
CA ASP A 96 -14.46 -6.17 -23.42
C ASP A 96 -15.26 -6.30 -22.13
N VAL A 97 -15.83 -5.19 -21.66
CA VAL A 97 -16.69 -5.18 -20.48
C VAL A 97 -17.87 -6.14 -20.67
N VAL A 98 -18.41 -6.23 -21.89
CA VAL A 98 -19.50 -7.15 -22.23
C VAL A 98 -19.17 -8.63 -21.97
N ASP A 99 -17.90 -9.05 -22.06
CA ASP A 99 -17.50 -10.45 -21.83
C ASP A 99 -17.75 -10.88 -20.37
N TYR A 100 -17.71 -9.93 -19.44
CA TYR A 100 -17.89 -10.19 -18.01
C TYR A 100 -19.34 -9.99 -17.52
N PHE A 101 -20.06 -9.02 -18.10
CA PHE A 101 -21.38 -8.60 -17.62
C PHE A 101 -22.54 -9.02 -18.55
N GLY A 102 -22.25 -9.31 -19.82
CA GLY A 102 -23.21 -9.62 -20.88
C GLY A 102 -23.89 -8.39 -21.49
N GLU A 103 -24.36 -8.53 -22.74
CA GLU A 103 -24.96 -7.46 -23.57
C GLU A 103 -26.21 -6.78 -22.99
N ARG A 104 -26.84 -7.39 -21.98
CA ARG A 104 -28.09 -6.86 -21.39
C ARG A 104 -27.97 -6.68 -19.88
N PHE A 105 -26.78 -6.33 -19.44
CA PHE A 105 -26.50 -6.14 -18.04
C PHE A 105 -27.46 -5.12 -17.39
N LYS A 106 -28.15 -5.56 -16.35
CA LYS A 106 -29.04 -4.72 -15.53
C LYS A 106 -28.66 -4.90 -14.06
N ARG A 107 -28.09 -3.86 -13.48
CA ARG A 107 -27.81 -3.82 -12.03
C ARG A 107 -29.10 -3.99 -11.22
N LYS A 108 -29.04 -4.67 -10.09
CA LYS A 108 -30.08 -4.58 -9.05
C LYS A 108 -29.63 -3.61 -7.96
N ARG A 109 -30.56 -3.28 -7.06
CA ARG A 109 -30.30 -2.34 -5.97
C ARG A 109 -29.41 -3.00 -4.92
N GLY A 110 -28.32 -2.32 -4.56
CA GLY A 110 -27.43 -2.76 -3.48
C GLY A 110 -26.30 -3.71 -3.90
N GLU A 111 -26.19 -4.02 -5.19
CA GLU A 111 -25.13 -4.88 -5.74
C GLU A 111 -23.87 -4.06 -6.06
N ILE A 112 -22.73 -4.62 -5.68
CA ILE A 112 -21.38 -4.23 -6.11
C ILE A 112 -20.98 -5.21 -7.22
N HIS A 113 -20.38 -4.67 -8.27
CA HIS A 113 -20.09 -5.41 -9.50
C HIS A 113 -18.59 -5.58 -9.72
N VAL A 114 -17.82 -4.56 -9.34
CA VAL A 114 -16.37 -4.51 -9.54
C VAL A 114 -15.69 -4.22 -8.20
N LEU A 115 -14.71 -5.04 -7.86
CA LEU A 115 -13.77 -4.77 -6.79
C LEU A 115 -12.53 -4.10 -7.38
N VAL A 116 -12.14 -2.99 -6.78
CA VAL A 116 -10.98 -2.21 -7.18
C VAL A 116 -9.88 -2.44 -6.15
N VAL A 117 -8.80 -3.07 -6.59
CA VAL A 117 -7.58 -3.20 -5.80
C VAL A 117 -6.63 -2.12 -6.28
N VAL A 118 -6.47 -1.11 -5.44
CA VAL A 118 -5.44 -0.08 -5.62
C VAL A 118 -4.12 -0.74 -5.19
N PRO A 119 -3.02 -0.59 -5.95
CA PRO A 119 -1.72 -1.01 -5.46
C PRO A 119 -1.49 -0.32 -4.12
N GLU A 120 -0.83 -1.02 -3.18
CA GLU A 120 -0.26 -0.25 -2.09
C GLU A 120 0.62 0.82 -2.74
N PRO A 121 0.49 2.11 -2.35
CA PRO A 121 1.49 3.07 -2.75
C PRO A 121 2.79 2.37 -2.42
N ALA A 122 3.71 2.28 -3.39
CA ALA A 122 5.08 1.96 -3.05
C ALA A 122 5.36 2.92 -1.92
N GLN A 123 5.33 2.42 -0.67
CA GLN A 123 5.67 3.23 0.47
C GLN A 123 6.96 3.83 -0.04
N PRO A 124 7.10 5.18 -0.10
CA PRO A 124 8.44 5.69 -0.26
C PRO A 124 9.18 4.87 0.77
N GLN A 125 10.11 4.01 0.32
CA GLN A 125 11.01 3.41 1.27
C GLN A 125 11.50 4.65 1.94
N THR A 126 11.03 4.90 3.17
CA THR A 126 11.42 6.08 3.91
C THR A 126 12.86 5.75 4.10
N GLY A 127 13.67 6.19 3.12
CA GLY A 127 14.96 5.63 2.84
C GLY A 127 15.72 6.11 4.03
N LEU A 128 15.85 5.24 5.02
CA LEU A 128 16.45 5.63 6.26
C LEU A 128 17.88 5.92 5.89
N TRP A 129 18.28 7.18 6.04
CA TRP A 129 19.65 7.56 5.78
C TRP A 129 20.47 6.99 6.92
N LEU A 130 21.35 6.06 6.59
CA LEU A 130 22.34 5.56 7.53
C LEU A 130 23.48 6.57 7.64
N VAL A 131 23.71 7.06 8.86
CA VAL A 131 24.91 7.80 9.19
C VAL A 131 25.81 6.88 10.01
N SER A 132 26.99 6.59 9.47
CA SER A 132 28.06 5.90 10.15
C SER A 132 29.28 6.79 10.27
N GLY A 133 29.98 6.73 11.40
CA GLY A 133 31.18 7.54 11.62
C GLY A 133 31.91 7.14 12.89
N SER A 134 33.10 7.70 13.08
CA SER A 134 33.88 7.52 14.32
C SER A 134 34.50 8.82 14.79
N ILE A 135 34.69 8.94 16.12
CA ILE A 135 35.37 10.06 16.76
C ILE A 135 36.57 9.51 17.52
N GLU A 136 37.77 9.93 17.14
CA GLU A 136 39.01 9.53 17.82
C GLU A 136 39.15 10.21 19.19
N ASP A 137 39.89 9.57 20.10
CA ASP A 137 40.16 10.04 21.47
C ASP A 137 38.91 10.44 22.29
N ALA A 138 37.75 9.87 21.96
CA ALA A 138 36.47 10.20 22.57
C ALA A 138 36.41 9.88 24.07
N LEU A 139 37.15 8.86 24.53
CA LEU A 139 37.24 8.50 25.95
C LEU A 139 37.89 9.61 26.80
N ASN A 140 38.80 10.40 26.22
CA ASN A 140 39.51 11.47 26.92
C ASN A 140 38.75 12.81 26.88
N THR A 141 37.68 12.89 26.09
CA THR A 141 36.91 14.12 25.89
C THR A 141 35.59 14.04 26.65
N LYS A 142 35.56 14.67 27.83
CA LYS A 142 34.39 14.65 28.71
C LYS A 142 33.14 15.18 27.98
N GLY A 143 32.07 14.39 27.98
CA GLY A 143 30.76 14.80 27.47
C GLY A 143 30.55 14.64 25.96
N ILE A 144 31.53 14.13 25.20
CA ILE A 144 31.39 13.91 23.75
C ILE A 144 30.21 12.98 23.43
N LEU A 145 30.09 11.85 24.15
CA LEU A 145 29.00 10.89 23.96
C LEU A 145 27.61 11.53 24.18
N SER A 146 27.49 12.35 25.23
CA SER A 146 26.24 13.07 25.52
C SER A 146 25.88 14.07 24.43
N ARG A 147 26.86 14.80 23.89
CA ARG A 147 26.63 15.74 22.77
C ARG A 147 26.17 15.03 21.51
N VAL A 148 26.82 13.92 21.15
CA VAL A 148 26.44 13.15 19.96
C VAL A 148 25.05 12.53 20.14
N TYR A 149 24.74 12.02 21.34
CA TYR A 149 23.41 11.52 21.66
C TYR A 149 22.33 12.61 21.52
N CYS A 150 22.58 13.82 22.03
CA CYS A 150 21.67 14.96 21.87
C CYS A 150 21.47 15.34 20.40
N LEU A 151 22.54 15.37 19.60
CA LEU A 151 22.46 15.66 18.17
C LEU A 151 21.63 14.62 17.42
N ALA A 152 21.83 13.33 17.71
CA ALA A 152 21.07 12.25 17.10
C ALA A 152 19.57 12.35 17.45
N MET A 153 19.23 12.54 18.73
CA MET A 153 17.85 12.68 19.18
C MET A 153 17.17 13.93 18.61
N SER A 154 17.89 15.05 18.48
CA SER A 154 17.35 16.30 17.92
C SER A 154 16.91 16.17 16.46
N ARG A 155 17.50 15.20 15.72
CA ARG A 155 17.19 14.91 14.32
C ARG A 155 16.32 13.67 14.16
N LEU A 156 15.68 13.20 15.23
CA LEU A 156 14.82 12.01 15.23
C LEU A 156 15.58 10.77 14.72
N GLY A 157 16.81 10.56 15.18
CA GLY A 157 17.58 9.36 14.88
C GLY A 157 16.96 8.10 15.48
N TYR A 158 16.95 7.02 14.72
CA TYR A 158 16.43 5.71 15.07
C TYR A 158 17.59 4.71 15.16
N TYR A 159 17.40 3.70 16.01
CA TYR A 159 18.29 2.55 16.05
C TYR A 159 18.12 1.71 14.78
N ASP A 160 19.23 1.23 14.23
CA ASP A 160 19.20 0.21 13.18
C ASP A 160 18.86 -1.17 13.80
N PRO A 161 17.70 -1.77 13.50
CA PRO A 161 17.34 -3.09 14.01
C PRO A 161 18.24 -4.21 13.50
N ALA A 162 18.97 -3.99 12.38
CA ALA A 162 19.93 -4.94 11.85
C ALA A 162 21.26 -4.92 12.64
N HIS A 163 21.56 -3.82 13.34
CA HIS A 163 22.78 -3.66 14.13
C HIS A 163 22.52 -3.87 15.63
N ARG A 164 22.43 -5.14 16.05
CA ARG A 164 22.20 -5.53 17.46
C ARG A 164 23.46 -6.15 18.06
N THR A 165 23.89 -5.65 19.21
CA THR A 165 24.96 -6.25 20.02
C THR A 165 24.39 -6.75 21.34
N GLN A 166 24.58 -8.03 21.67
CA GLN A 166 24.13 -8.64 22.94
C GLN A 166 22.65 -8.32 23.27
N ASN A 167 21.78 -8.43 22.25
CA ASN A 167 20.33 -8.23 22.34
C ASN A 167 19.88 -6.77 22.61
N LYS A 168 20.79 -5.79 22.60
CA LYS A 168 20.48 -4.36 22.68
C LYS A 168 20.76 -3.69 21.34
N ASN A 169 19.91 -2.74 20.97
CA ASN A 169 20.15 -1.88 19.83
C ASN A 169 21.31 -0.94 20.15
N ALA A 170 22.36 -0.96 19.34
CA ALA A 170 23.56 -0.17 19.59
C ALA A 170 23.73 0.91 18.52
N ALA A 171 23.33 2.14 18.86
CA ALA A 171 23.57 3.34 18.04
C ALA A 171 24.98 3.91 18.24
N PHE A 172 25.60 3.61 19.38
CA PHE A 172 26.90 4.10 19.81
C PHE A 172 27.66 2.98 20.51
N TRP A 173 28.93 2.79 20.18
CA TRP A 173 29.81 1.85 20.88
C TRP A 173 31.26 2.32 20.79
N TYR A 174 32.14 1.75 21.62
CA TYR A 174 33.56 2.05 21.57
C TYR A 174 34.34 0.90 20.94
N GLU A 175 35.27 1.25 20.06
CA GLU A 175 36.36 0.40 19.59
C GLU A 175 37.67 1.09 20.00
N ASP A 176 38.39 0.49 20.97
CA ASP A 176 39.54 1.10 21.64
C ASP A 176 39.24 2.50 22.20
N LYS A 177 39.83 3.54 21.59
CA LYS A 177 39.63 4.96 21.95
C LYS A 177 38.65 5.68 21.03
N LYS A 178 38.07 4.97 20.05
CA LYS A 178 37.18 5.53 19.04
C LYS A 178 35.74 5.29 19.45
N LEU A 179 34.94 6.36 19.44
CA LEU A 179 33.49 6.25 19.55
C LEU A 179 32.91 6.04 18.15
N CYS A 180 32.32 4.87 17.91
CA CYS A 180 31.63 4.53 16.67
C CYS A 180 30.14 4.92 16.76
N ILE A 181 29.58 5.35 15.63
CA ILE A 181 28.21 5.85 15.49
C ILE A 181 27.53 5.09 14.35
N HIS A 182 26.30 4.62 14.56
CA HIS A 182 25.48 3.97 13.52
C HIS A 182 23.99 4.24 13.76
N ILE A 183 23.42 5.20 13.04
CA ILE A 183 22.07 5.73 13.31
C ILE A 183 21.32 5.92 12.01
N LEU A 184 20.04 5.51 12.02
CA LEU A 184 19.12 5.69 10.90
C LEU A 184 18.33 6.99 11.07
N PHE A 185 18.21 7.79 10.01
CA PHE A 185 17.39 9.00 10.01
C PHE A 185 16.26 8.88 9.01
N LYS A 186 15.05 9.31 9.40
CA LYS A 186 13.99 9.52 8.40
C LYS A 186 14.34 10.71 7.53
N PRO A 187 14.15 10.63 6.20
CA PRO A 187 14.25 11.80 5.35
C PRO A 187 13.16 12.78 5.80
N ALA A 188 13.56 13.95 6.29
CA ALA A 188 12.61 15.03 6.49
C ALA A 188 12.12 15.48 5.12
N GLU A 189 10.81 15.62 4.94
CA GLU A 189 10.26 16.34 3.80
C GLU A 189 10.86 17.76 3.85
N SER A 190 11.83 18.03 2.97
CA SER A 190 12.39 19.36 2.72
C SER A 190 13.08 20.04 3.91
N VAL A 191 14.22 19.53 4.37
CA VAL A 191 15.20 20.39 5.08
C VAL A 191 16.42 20.57 4.19
N LYS A 192 16.48 21.70 3.48
CA LYS A 192 17.72 22.17 2.83
C LYS A 192 18.74 22.42 3.93
N ILE A 193 19.82 21.64 3.91
CA ILE A 193 21.01 21.93 4.71
C ILE A 193 21.78 22.98 3.91
N LEU A 194 21.80 24.21 4.43
CA LEU A 194 22.78 25.25 4.08
C LEU A 194 24.08 25.00 4.84
#